data_AF-A0A2W5ATE7-F1
#
_entry.id   AF-A0A2W5ATE7-F1
#
_cell.length_a   1.000
_cell.length_b   1.000
_cell.length_c   1.000
_cell.angle_alpha   90.00
_cell.angle_beta   90.00
_cell.angle_gamma   90.00
#
_symmetry.space_group_name_H-M   'P 1'
#
loop_
_entity.id
_entity.type
_entity.pdbx_description
1 polymer ?
#
loop_
_entity_poly.entity_id
_entity_poly.type
_entity_poly.pdbx_seq_one_letter_code
_entity_poly.pdbx_strand_id
1 'polypeptide(L)'
;MRITSTLSVLVAAGLALSACGDASDTTAAPANEPSINAQGISAETTTTEAATTETSERSDDSGPAPTLDDAPSDAHSTQEVADGNTNPNPGGHSINVGQIGGKCGYTNQGDKIHAGKNTSCEFAAAMFDEAIKHTFTWSQRSPTVNGSYNTRIAAVSPATKQSYDLYCAIGSDTRTFSCGIYGDNSVNASFEGANNQRWTNRLSTEGQP
;
A
#
# COMPACT_ATOMS: atom_id res chain seq x y z
N MET A 1 15.03 -17.26 48.71
CA MET A 1 14.97 -15.80 48.93
C MET A 1 13.70 -15.28 48.28
N ARG A 2 12.82 -14.66 49.07
CA ARG A 2 11.62 -13.97 48.58
C ARG A 2 11.97 -12.50 48.46
N ILE A 3 11.77 -11.90 47.29
CA ILE A 3 11.88 -10.46 47.08
C ILE A 3 10.49 -9.97 46.73
N THR A 4 9.83 -9.40 47.72
CA THR A 4 8.65 -8.55 47.57
C THR A 4 9.09 -7.09 47.47
N SER A 5 8.18 -6.24 46.97
CA SER A 5 8.18 -4.76 47.00
C SER A 5 8.58 -4.09 45.68
N THR A 6 7.89 -3.06 45.19
CA THR A 6 6.65 -2.37 45.61
C THR A 6 6.18 -1.56 44.40
N LEU A 7 4.86 -1.50 44.22
CA LEU A 7 4.12 -0.67 43.30
C LEU A 7 4.26 0.82 43.70
N SER A 8 4.59 1.71 42.76
CA SER A 8 4.41 3.16 42.91
C SER A 8 3.77 3.72 41.65
N VAL A 9 2.48 4.04 41.77
CA VAL A 9 1.68 4.78 40.79
C VAL A 9 1.75 6.26 41.16
N LEU A 10 2.12 7.12 40.21
CA LEU A 10 1.95 8.58 40.32
C LEU A 10 1.06 9.02 39.17
N VAL A 11 -0.20 9.30 39.52
CA VAL A 11 -1.18 9.99 38.68
C VAL A 11 -1.02 11.49 38.95
N ALA A 12 -0.72 12.26 37.91
CA ALA A 12 -0.87 13.71 37.92
C ALA A 12 -1.86 14.10 36.82
N ALA A 13 -3.08 14.43 37.24
CA ALA A 13 -4.09 15.05 36.42
C ALA A 13 -3.85 16.56 36.37
N GLY A 14 -3.94 17.16 35.19
CA GLY A 14 -3.83 18.60 35.02
C GLY A 14 -4.09 19.05 33.59
N LEU A 15 -5.37 19.15 33.20
CA LEU A 15 -5.79 19.92 32.03
C LEU A 15 -6.84 20.94 32.49
N ALA A 16 -6.45 22.21 32.50
CA ALA A 16 -7.36 23.33 32.63
C ALA A 16 -8.05 23.57 31.29
N LEU A 17 -9.38 23.47 31.26
CA LEU A 17 -10.21 23.90 30.14
C LEU A 17 -10.48 25.39 30.27
N SER A 18 -9.87 26.21 29.41
CA SER A 18 -10.30 27.58 29.19
C SER A 18 -11.53 27.58 28.29
N ALA A 19 -12.68 27.91 28.87
CA ALA A 19 -13.89 28.26 28.15
C ALA A 19 -13.68 29.59 27.40
N CYS A 20 -13.99 29.61 26.10
CA CYS A 20 -14.36 30.83 25.40
C CYS A 20 -15.60 30.46 24.58
N GLY A 21 -16.75 30.96 25.03
CA GLY A 21 -17.98 30.91 24.28
C GLY A 21 -18.07 32.14 23.40
N ASP A 22 -18.59 31.98 22.20
CA ASP A 22 -19.43 32.99 21.58
C ASP A 22 -20.51 32.27 20.78
N ALA A 23 -21.74 32.45 21.25
CA ALA A 23 -22.94 32.08 20.53
C ALA A 23 -23.21 33.18 19.51
N SER A 24 -23.47 32.80 18.26
CA SER A 24 -24.18 33.66 17.32
C SER A 24 -25.18 32.80 16.59
N ASP A 25 -26.39 32.80 17.16
CA ASP A 25 -27.63 32.48 16.45
C ASP A 25 -27.80 33.47 15.29
N THR A 26 -27.96 32.98 14.07
CA THR A 26 -28.76 33.66 13.06
C THR A 26 -29.35 32.60 12.13
N THR A 27 -30.64 32.32 12.35
CA THR A 27 -31.50 31.61 11.42
C THR A 27 -32.13 32.62 10.45
N ALA A 28 -31.98 32.41 9.13
CA ALA A 28 -33.07 32.49 8.14
C ALA A 28 -32.52 32.37 6.70
N ALA A 29 -33.04 31.41 5.94
CA ALA A 29 -32.93 31.28 4.48
C ALA A 29 -34.00 32.13 3.76
N PRO A 30 -34.24 31.97 2.44
CA PRO A 30 -33.40 32.25 1.27
C PRO A 30 -34.08 33.29 0.34
N ALA A 31 -33.45 33.64 -0.81
CA ALA A 31 -34.08 33.68 -2.14
C ALA A 31 -33.49 34.71 -3.13
N ASN A 32 -33.52 34.29 -4.40
CA ASN A 32 -33.70 35.05 -5.64
C ASN A 32 -32.46 35.53 -6.44
N GLU A 33 -32.26 34.79 -7.53
CA GLU A 33 -31.63 35.19 -8.79
C GLU A 33 -32.25 36.47 -9.38
N PRO A 34 -31.54 37.10 -10.35
CA PRO A 34 -32.24 37.60 -11.52
C PRO A 34 -31.67 37.02 -12.81
N SER A 35 -32.56 36.37 -13.54
CA SER A 35 -32.51 36.19 -14.99
C SER A 35 -32.78 37.52 -15.71
N ILE A 36 -32.28 37.68 -16.94
CA ILE A 36 -33.06 37.87 -18.19
C ILE A 36 -32.14 38.47 -19.30
N ASN A 37 -31.98 37.65 -20.34
CA ASN A 37 -31.73 37.86 -21.78
C ASN A 37 -31.68 39.28 -22.38
N ALA A 38 -30.80 39.47 -23.38
CA ALA A 38 -31.21 39.74 -24.78
C ALA A 38 -30.03 39.61 -25.79
N GLN A 39 -30.24 38.67 -26.73
CA GLN A 39 -29.84 38.58 -28.15
C GLN A 39 -28.75 39.50 -28.74
N GLY A 40 -27.80 38.85 -29.43
CA GLY A 40 -27.14 39.36 -30.63
C GLY A 40 -26.83 38.20 -31.58
N ILE A 41 -27.59 38.10 -32.68
CA ILE A 41 -27.38 37.14 -33.78
C ILE A 41 -26.58 37.87 -34.86
N SER A 42 -25.47 37.31 -35.34
CA SER A 42 -25.17 37.31 -36.77
C SER A 42 -24.15 36.25 -37.12
N ALA A 43 -24.40 35.61 -38.26
CA ALA A 43 -23.71 34.46 -38.81
C ALA A 43 -22.35 34.83 -39.44
N GLU A 44 -21.42 33.88 -39.46
CA GLU A 44 -20.68 33.60 -40.68
C GLU A 44 -20.19 32.15 -40.73
N THR A 45 -20.50 31.51 -41.84
CA THR A 45 -20.10 30.17 -42.25
C THR A 45 -18.69 30.23 -42.80
N THR A 46 -17.75 29.43 -42.26
CA THR A 46 -16.54 29.07 -43.02
C THR A 46 -16.18 27.62 -42.78
N THR A 47 -16.40 26.82 -43.82
CA THR A 47 -15.85 25.50 -44.09
C THR A 47 -14.37 25.42 -43.71
N THR A 48 -13.96 24.41 -42.95
CA THR A 48 -12.54 24.02 -42.87
C THR A 48 -12.39 22.65 -43.51
N GLU A 49 -11.79 22.68 -44.69
CA GLU A 49 -11.36 21.51 -45.46
C GLU A 49 -10.28 20.72 -44.72
N ALA A 50 -10.28 19.42 -44.98
CA ALA A 50 -9.22 18.50 -44.62
C ALA A 50 -7.89 18.94 -45.26
N ALA A 51 -6.83 18.94 -44.46
CA ALA A 51 -5.46 19.00 -44.95
C ALA A 51 -4.67 17.83 -44.37
N THR A 52 -4.50 16.82 -45.22
CA THR A 52 -3.45 15.80 -45.14
C THR A 52 -2.11 16.47 -45.42
N THR A 53 -1.08 16.18 -44.63
CA THR A 53 0.29 16.50 -45.01
C THR A 53 1.25 15.40 -44.54
N GLU A 54 1.53 14.49 -45.47
CA GLU A 54 2.88 14.10 -45.94
C GLU A 54 3.98 13.96 -44.88
N THR A 55 4.21 12.72 -44.46
CA THR A 55 5.45 12.30 -43.78
C THR A 55 6.56 12.24 -44.83
N SER A 56 7.53 13.17 -44.74
CA SER A 56 8.74 13.16 -45.57
C SER A 56 9.73 12.09 -45.13
N GLU A 57 10.11 11.26 -46.09
CA GLU A 57 11.22 10.31 -46.05
C GLU A 57 12.57 11.04 -46.06
N ARG A 58 13.53 10.56 -45.25
CA ARG A 58 14.94 10.71 -45.58
C ARG A 58 15.68 9.42 -45.22
N SER A 59 16.22 8.82 -46.27
CA SER A 59 17.06 7.65 -46.34
C SER A 59 18.38 7.85 -45.59
N ASP A 60 18.79 6.84 -44.82
CA ASP A 60 20.21 6.57 -44.56
C ASP A 60 20.53 5.12 -44.92
N ASP A 61 21.67 5.04 -45.59
CA ASP A 61 22.37 3.93 -46.21
C ASP A 61 22.57 2.71 -45.29
N SER A 62 22.33 1.50 -45.81
CA SER A 62 22.72 0.25 -45.15
C SER A 62 23.06 -0.82 -46.19
N GLY A 63 24.36 -0.97 -46.44
CA GLY A 63 24.97 -2.12 -47.12
C GLY A 63 24.99 -3.40 -46.25
N PRO A 64 25.44 -4.55 -46.80
CA PRO A 64 24.76 -5.83 -46.65
C PRO A 64 25.10 -6.66 -45.40
N ALA A 65 24.13 -7.50 -45.04
CA ALA A 65 24.09 -8.44 -43.94
C ALA A 65 25.22 -9.50 -43.90
N PRO A 66 25.56 -10.01 -42.71
CA PRO A 66 25.98 -11.39 -42.54
C PRO A 66 24.81 -12.25 -42.03
N THR A 67 24.57 -13.35 -42.74
CA THR A 67 23.66 -14.44 -42.40
C THR A 67 24.11 -15.18 -41.14
N LEU A 68 23.20 -15.46 -40.21
CA LEU A 68 23.34 -16.64 -39.35
C LEU A 68 21.97 -17.29 -39.12
N ASP A 69 21.94 -18.55 -39.50
CA ASP A 69 20.83 -19.48 -39.61
C ASP A 69 20.01 -19.71 -38.32
N ASP A 70 18.75 -20.07 -38.58
CA ASP A 70 17.78 -20.86 -37.82
C ASP A 70 18.04 -21.17 -36.33
N ALA A 71 17.06 -20.77 -35.50
CA ALA A 71 16.80 -21.35 -34.19
C ALA A 71 16.34 -22.83 -34.33
N PRO A 72 16.48 -23.70 -33.30
CA PRO A 72 15.50 -23.64 -32.21
C PRO A 72 15.99 -24.05 -30.80
N SER A 73 15.23 -23.54 -29.82
CA SER A 73 14.87 -24.14 -28.53
C SER A 73 15.92 -24.38 -27.43
N ASP A 74 15.55 -23.88 -26.25
CA ASP A 74 15.73 -24.46 -24.91
C ASP A 74 17.15 -24.57 -24.33
N ALA A 75 17.62 -23.47 -23.76
CA ALA A 75 18.27 -23.47 -22.45
C ALA A 75 18.30 -22.02 -21.93
N HIS A 76 17.23 -21.58 -21.28
CA HIS A 76 17.32 -20.35 -20.50
C HIS A 76 18.32 -20.61 -19.38
N SER A 77 19.44 -19.90 -19.48
CA SER A 77 20.58 -19.90 -18.58
C SER A 77 20.20 -20.18 -17.14
N THR A 78 20.87 -21.19 -16.56
CA THR A 78 21.18 -21.23 -15.14
C THR A 78 21.76 -19.89 -14.75
N GLN A 79 20.89 -19.01 -14.23
CA GLN A 79 21.32 -17.77 -13.62
C GLN A 79 21.94 -18.15 -12.28
N GLU A 80 23.21 -17.78 -12.19
CA GLU A 80 24.15 -18.05 -11.12
C GLU A 80 23.49 -17.84 -9.76
N VAL A 81 23.50 -18.91 -8.96
CA VAL A 81 23.18 -18.86 -7.55
C VAL A 81 24.22 -17.94 -6.93
N ALA A 82 23.82 -16.72 -6.57
CA ALA A 82 24.61 -15.90 -5.66
C ALA A 82 24.81 -16.74 -4.39
N ASP A 83 26.05 -17.14 -4.18
CA ASP A 83 26.52 -17.86 -3.01
C ASP A 83 26.10 -17.10 -1.74
N GLY A 84 25.28 -17.76 -0.91
CA GLY A 84 25.18 -17.43 0.51
C GLY A 84 24.21 -16.33 0.94
N ASN A 85 22.96 -16.29 0.46
CA ASN A 85 21.91 -15.72 1.32
C ASN A 85 21.35 -16.78 2.27
N THR A 86 21.91 -16.85 3.48
CA THR A 86 21.43 -17.72 4.57
C THR A 86 20.19 -17.17 5.28
N ASN A 87 19.51 -16.17 4.74
CA ASN A 87 18.36 -15.59 5.42
C ASN A 87 17.20 -16.58 5.45
N PRO A 88 16.70 -16.96 6.64
CA PRO A 88 15.65 -17.95 6.75
C PRO A 88 14.39 -17.49 6.02
N ASN A 89 13.71 -18.44 5.37
CA ASN A 89 12.35 -18.28 4.89
C ASN A 89 11.38 -18.72 5.99
N PRO A 90 10.81 -17.79 6.79
CA PRO A 90 9.86 -18.15 7.82
C PRO A 90 8.55 -18.68 7.20
N GLY A 91 7.75 -19.40 7.97
CA GLY A 91 6.35 -19.71 7.61
C GLY A 91 6.12 -20.65 6.42
N GLY A 92 7.18 -21.17 5.78
CA GLY A 92 7.06 -22.04 4.59
C GLY A 92 6.50 -21.34 3.37
N HIS A 93 6.74 -20.03 3.24
CA HIS A 93 6.29 -19.22 2.12
C HIS A 93 7.06 -19.52 0.83
N SER A 94 6.52 -19.16 -0.33
CA SER A 94 7.25 -19.25 -1.60
C SER A 94 7.77 -17.86 -1.96
N ILE A 95 8.93 -17.49 -1.41
CA ILE A 95 9.47 -16.13 -1.53
C ILE A 95 10.81 -16.06 -2.26
N ASN A 96 11.09 -14.89 -2.84
CA ASN A 96 12.40 -14.52 -3.39
C ASN A 96 13.36 -14.14 -2.25
N VAL A 97 14.00 -15.15 -1.67
CA VAL A 97 14.99 -14.98 -0.60
C VAL A 97 16.15 -14.09 -1.07
N GLY A 98 16.47 -13.04 -0.32
CA GLY A 98 17.56 -12.09 -0.58
C GLY A 98 17.14 -10.85 -1.35
N GLN A 99 15.93 -10.86 -1.91
CA GLN A 99 15.39 -9.71 -2.58
C GLN A 99 14.94 -8.66 -1.56
N ILE A 100 15.25 -7.40 -1.86
CA ILE A 100 14.76 -6.23 -1.14
C ILE A 100 13.75 -5.50 -2.04
N GLY A 101 12.55 -5.30 -1.52
CA GLY A 101 11.47 -4.58 -2.18
C GLY A 101 10.83 -5.30 -3.37
N GLY A 102 9.72 -4.76 -3.83
CA GLY A 102 9.00 -5.23 -5.01
C GLY A 102 8.18 -6.50 -4.73
N LYS A 103 7.95 -7.29 -5.80
CA LYS A 103 7.18 -8.53 -5.74
C LYS A 103 8.03 -9.63 -5.09
N CYS A 104 7.59 -10.12 -3.94
CA CYS A 104 8.35 -11.07 -3.14
C CYS A 104 7.94 -12.53 -3.31
N GLY A 105 6.84 -12.80 -4.01
CA GLY A 105 6.29 -14.14 -4.18
C GLY A 105 4.97 -14.28 -3.41
N TYR A 106 4.79 -15.42 -2.73
CA TYR A 106 3.51 -15.80 -2.13
C TYR A 106 3.65 -16.33 -0.70
N THR A 107 2.64 -16.08 0.12
CA THR A 107 2.49 -16.71 1.44
C THR A 107 2.22 -18.21 1.28
N ASN A 108 2.25 -18.95 2.39
CA ASN A 108 1.89 -20.37 2.43
C ASN A 108 0.38 -20.61 2.20
N GLN A 109 -0.42 -19.53 2.22
CA GLN A 109 -1.85 -19.53 1.91
C GLN A 109 -2.14 -19.04 0.48
N GLY A 110 -1.11 -18.74 -0.32
CA GLY A 110 -1.24 -18.31 -1.71
C GLY A 110 -1.43 -16.80 -1.92
N ASP A 111 -1.22 -15.97 -0.90
CA ASP A 111 -1.39 -14.51 -0.97
C ASP A 111 -0.15 -13.85 -1.57
N LYS A 112 -0.32 -12.86 -2.44
CA LYS A 112 0.83 -12.15 -3.02
C LYS A 112 1.48 -11.28 -1.96
N ILE A 113 2.80 -11.38 -1.85
CA ILE A 113 3.60 -10.56 -0.96
C ILE A 113 4.30 -9.47 -1.79
N HIS A 114 4.13 -8.22 -1.37
CA HIS A 114 4.92 -7.09 -1.88
C HIS A 114 5.67 -6.44 -0.73
N ALA A 115 6.98 -6.26 -0.89
CA ALA A 115 7.80 -5.54 0.07
C ALA A 115 8.04 -4.10 -0.39
N GLY A 116 8.07 -3.17 0.56
CA GLY A 116 8.50 -1.80 0.35
C GLY A 116 9.99 -1.73 -0.02
N LYS A 117 10.42 -0.59 -0.56
CA LYS A 117 11.76 -0.41 -1.15
C LYS A 117 12.93 -0.78 -0.23
N ASN A 118 12.77 -0.67 1.10
CA ASN A 118 13.82 -1.03 2.06
C ASN A 118 13.44 -2.23 2.94
N THR A 119 12.46 -3.04 2.51
CA THR A 119 12.00 -4.23 3.24
C THR A 119 12.43 -5.47 2.48
N SER A 120 13.11 -6.41 3.16
CA SER A 120 13.48 -7.68 2.54
C SER A 120 12.25 -8.58 2.41
N CYS A 121 12.25 -9.47 1.42
CA CYS A 121 11.12 -10.38 1.20
C CYS A 121 10.91 -11.34 2.37
N GLU A 122 11.97 -11.77 3.04
CA GLU A 122 11.90 -12.61 4.24
C GLU A 122 11.31 -11.84 5.43
N PHE A 123 11.63 -10.56 5.56
CA PHE A 123 11.03 -9.74 6.60
C PHE A 123 9.55 -9.47 6.31
N ALA A 124 9.19 -9.17 5.06
CA ALA A 124 7.79 -9.06 4.66
C ALA A 124 7.00 -10.35 4.98
N ALA A 125 7.60 -11.51 4.75
CA ALA A 125 7.00 -12.78 5.11
C ALA A 125 6.86 -12.96 6.64
N ALA A 126 7.87 -12.57 7.42
CA ALA A 126 7.79 -12.57 8.88
C ALA A 126 6.70 -11.61 9.42
N MET A 127 6.48 -10.45 8.77
CA MET A 127 5.38 -9.55 9.11
C MET A 127 4.02 -10.24 8.92
N PHE A 128 3.86 -11.00 7.83
CA PHE A 128 2.64 -11.76 7.56
C PHE A 128 2.38 -12.80 8.65
N ASP A 129 3.38 -13.64 8.93
CA ASP A 129 3.30 -14.70 9.94
C ASP A 129 2.86 -14.17 11.31
N GLU A 130 3.32 -12.97 11.67
CA GLU A 130 2.89 -12.34 12.90
C GLU A 130 1.49 -11.72 12.78
N ALA A 131 1.22 -10.94 11.71
CA ALA A 131 -0.06 -10.25 11.53
C ALA A 131 -1.28 -11.17 11.62
N ILE A 132 -1.20 -12.37 11.05
CA ILE A 132 -2.32 -13.33 11.04
C ILE A 132 -2.68 -13.90 12.42
N LYS A 133 -1.84 -13.70 13.44
CA LYS A 133 -2.10 -14.13 14.82
C LYS A 133 -2.91 -13.11 15.62
N HIS A 134 -3.04 -11.88 15.12
CA HIS A 134 -3.67 -10.77 15.84
C HIS A 134 -5.11 -10.53 15.37
N THR A 135 -5.91 -9.96 16.27
CA THR A 135 -7.23 -9.42 15.94
C THR A 135 -7.10 -7.99 15.43
N PHE A 136 -7.76 -7.70 14.32
CA PHE A 136 -7.84 -6.36 13.74
C PHE A 136 -9.10 -5.66 14.26
N THR A 137 -8.93 -4.51 14.91
CA THR A 137 -10.03 -3.74 15.45
C THR A 137 -10.38 -2.61 14.50
N TRP A 138 -11.68 -2.38 14.26
CA TRP A 138 -12.11 -1.20 13.52
C TRP A 138 -11.84 0.06 14.33
N SER A 139 -11.20 1.04 13.72
CA SER A 139 -11.14 2.38 14.28
C SER A 139 -11.14 3.46 13.20
N GLN A 140 -11.67 4.62 13.58
CA GLN A 140 -11.74 5.81 12.75
C GLN A 140 -11.08 6.97 13.49
N ARG A 141 -9.98 7.50 12.94
CA ARG A 141 -9.20 8.56 13.61
C ARG A 141 -9.92 9.91 13.62
N SER A 142 -10.79 10.16 12.65
CA SER A 142 -11.60 11.37 12.52
C SER A 142 -12.85 11.05 11.70
N PRO A 143 -14.01 11.67 12.00
CA PRO A 143 -15.22 11.49 11.18
C PRO A 143 -15.04 11.89 9.71
N THR A 144 -13.98 12.64 9.38
CA THR A 144 -13.66 13.08 8.01
C THR A 144 -12.83 12.09 7.19
N VAL A 145 -12.32 11.01 7.80
CA VAL A 145 -11.54 9.98 7.10
C VAL A 145 -12.23 8.63 7.23
N ASN A 146 -12.12 7.77 6.23
CA ASN A 146 -12.66 6.41 6.35
C ASN A 146 -11.95 5.66 7.47
N GLY A 147 -12.71 4.93 8.28
CA GLY A 147 -12.14 3.99 9.24
C GLY A 147 -11.47 2.82 8.53
N SER A 148 -10.65 2.08 9.28
CA SER A 148 -10.09 0.82 8.81
C SER A 148 -9.95 -0.16 9.96
N TYR A 149 -10.01 -1.46 9.64
CA TYR A 149 -9.58 -2.52 10.55
C TYR A 149 -8.06 -2.46 10.67
N ASN A 150 -7.55 -2.32 11.88
CA ASN A 150 -6.12 -2.21 12.13
C ASN A 150 -5.67 -2.91 13.42
N THR A 151 -4.38 -3.14 13.51
CA THR A 151 -3.73 -3.72 14.69
C THR A 151 -2.27 -3.27 14.76
N ARG A 152 -1.63 -3.54 15.91
CA ARG A 152 -0.19 -3.35 16.11
C ARG A 152 0.45 -4.68 16.43
N ILE A 153 1.58 -4.94 15.79
CA ILE A 153 2.32 -6.19 15.94
C ILE A 153 3.80 -5.90 16.21
N ALA A 154 4.49 -6.86 16.81
CA ALA A 154 5.94 -6.85 16.93
C ALA A 154 6.53 -7.96 16.05
N ALA A 155 7.16 -7.58 14.93
CA ALA A 155 7.79 -8.54 14.02
C ALA A 155 9.31 -8.46 14.08
N VAL A 156 9.98 -9.61 14.07
CA VAL A 156 11.45 -9.69 14.11
C VAL A 156 11.98 -9.92 12.70
N SER A 157 12.92 -9.08 12.27
CA SER A 157 13.63 -9.27 10.99
C SER A 157 14.51 -10.51 11.04
N PRO A 158 14.30 -11.50 10.15
CA PRO A 158 15.16 -12.68 10.10
C PRO A 158 16.62 -12.36 9.81
N ALA A 159 16.90 -11.28 9.07
CA ALA A 159 18.26 -10.84 8.70
C ALA A 159 18.98 -10.12 9.85
N THR A 160 18.33 -9.11 10.44
CA THR A 160 18.99 -8.21 11.42
C THR A 160 18.75 -8.60 12.88
N LYS A 161 17.80 -9.51 13.13
CA LYS A 161 17.30 -9.89 14.46
C LYS A 161 16.68 -8.73 15.25
N GLN A 162 16.45 -7.59 14.60
CA GLN A 162 15.78 -6.44 15.21
C GLN A 162 14.27 -6.67 15.24
N SER A 163 13.63 -6.25 16.33
CA SER A 163 12.18 -6.23 16.45
C SER A 163 11.65 -4.86 16.03
N TYR A 164 10.56 -4.85 15.27
CA TYR A 164 9.89 -3.66 14.79
C TYR A 164 8.46 -3.63 15.32
N ASP A 165 8.02 -2.49 15.87
CA ASP A 165 6.60 -2.21 16.12
C ASP A 165 5.97 -1.74 14.81
N LEU A 166 5.02 -2.52 14.30
CA LEU A 166 4.40 -2.31 13.01
C LEU A 166 2.91 -2.08 13.19
N TYR A 167 2.40 -1.08 12.48
CA TYR A 167 0.98 -0.86 12.32
C TYR A 167 0.50 -1.59 11.07
N CYS A 168 -0.47 -2.47 11.25
CA CYS A 168 -1.12 -3.19 10.17
C CYS A 168 -2.54 -2.68 9.97
N ALA A 169 -2.96 -2.49 8.71
CA ALA A 169 -4.32 -2.07 8.38
C ALA A 169 -4.84 -2.76 7.13
N ILE A 170 -6.13 -3.10 7.15
CA ILE A 170 -6.87 -3.62 6.00
C ILE A 170 -7.35 -2.42 5.17
N GLY A 171 -7.10 -2.45 3.87
CA GLY A 171 -7.59 -1.47 2.91
C GLY A 171 -9.12 -1.43 2.84
N SER A 172 -9.67 -0.32 2.37
CA SER A 172 -11.13 -0.13 2.31
C SER A 172 -11.86 -1.12 1.41
N ASP A 173 -11.19 -1.63 0.37
CA ASP A 173 -11.71 -2.69 -0.49
C ASP A 173 -11.67 -4.08 0.16
N THR A 174 -11.05 -4.19 1.34
CA THR A 174 -10.80 -5.40 2.14
C THR A 174 -9.95 -6.47 1.46
N ARG A 175 -9.34 -6.20 0.30
CA ARG A 175 -8.59 -7.18 -0.50
C ARG A 175 -7.10 -7.17 -0.22
N THR A 176 -6.60 -6.06 0.31
CA THR A 176 -5.22 -5.91 0.72
C THR A 176 -5.16 -5.53 2.19
N PHE A 177 -4.23 -6.09 2.95
CA PHE A 177 -3.76 -5.44 4.16
C PHE A 177 -2.28 -5.14 4.03
N SER A 178 -1.84 -4.08 4.69
CA SER A 178 -0.45 -3.69 4.75
C SER A 178 0.02 -3.59 6.18
N CYS A 179 1.30 -3.83 6.40
CA CYS A 179 1.99 -3.63 7.66
C CYS A 179 3.19 -2.72 7.41
N GLY A 180 3.46 -1.79 8.32
CA GLY A 180 4.62 -0.92 8.21
C GLY A 180 4.81 -0.07 9.46
N ILE A 181 5.90 0.69 9.48
CA ILE A 181 6.14 1.63 10.58
C ILE A 181 5.09 2.74 10.52
N TYR A 182 4.44 3.03 11.63
CA TYR A 182 3.39 4.05 11.64
C TYR A 182 3.96 5.44 11.36
N GLY A 183 3.48 6.09 10.30
CA GLY A 183 3.94 7.41 9.89
C GLY A 183 5.29 7.41 9.15
N ASP A 184 5.86 6.23 8.86
CA ASP A 184 7.09 6.07 8.09
C ASP A 184 6.95 4.95 7.04
N ASN A 185 7.11 5.31 5.78
CA ASN A 185 7.01 4.37 4.66
C ASN A 185 8.34 3.66 4.35
N SER A 186 9.38 3.85 5.16
CA SER A 186 10.70 3.23 4.96
C SER A 186 10.64 1.70 4.96
N VAL A 187 9.86 1.14 5.89
CA VAL A 187 9.65 -0.30 6.08
C VAL A 187 8.15 -0.58 6.00
N ASN A 188 7.76 -1.34 4.98
CA ASN A 188 6.39 -1.75 4.79
C ASN A 188 6.30 -3.03 3.95
N ALA A 189 5.19 -3.73 4.08
CA ALA A 189 4.79 -4.82 3.21
C ALA A 189 3.27 -4.79 2.98
N SER A 190 2.83 -5.29 1.84
CA SER A 190 1.41 -5.48 1.55
C SER A 190 1.11 -6.89 1.05
N PHE A 191 -0.09 -7.35 1.39
CA PHE A 191 -0.54 -8.71 1.17
C PHE A 191 -1.88 -8.69 0.46
N GLU A 192 -1.92 -9.18 -0.78
CA GLU A 192 -3.14 -9.26 -1.57
C GLU A 192 -3.73 -10.67 -1.48
N GLY A 193 -4.99 -10.76 -1.06
CA GLY A 193 -5.68 -12.02 -0.86
C GLY A 193 -5.75 -12.86 -2.14
N ALA A 194 -5.41 -14.14 -2.04
CA ALA A 194 -5.59 -15.08 -3.15
C ALA A 194 -7.04 -15.06 -3.68
N ASN A 195 -7.21 -15.17 -4.99
CA ASN A 195 -8.53 -15.23 -5.66
C ASN A 195 -9.49 -14.09 -5.29
N ASN A 196 -8.98 -12.87 -5.04
CA ASN A 196 -9.79 -11.71 -4.65
C ASN A 196 -10.57 -11.89 -3.34
N GLN A 197 -10.13 -12.79 -2.46
CA GLN A 197 -10.75 -12.96 -1.15
C GLN A 197 -10.56 -11.73 -0.25
N ARG A 198 -11.57 -11.47 0.58
CA ARG A 198 -11.53 -10.38 1.56
C ARG A 198 -10.79 -10.84 2.82
N TRP A 199 -9.87 -10.01 3.31
CA TRP A 199 -9.11 -10.27 4.54
C TRP A 199 -10.00 -10.30 5.78
N THR A 200 -11.09 -9.55 5.81
CA THR A 200 -12.06 -9.59 6.92
C THR A 200 -12.74 -10.94 7.09
N ASN A 201 -12.71 -11.82 6.08
CA ASN A 201 -13.25 -13.17 6.17
C ASN A 201 -12.22 -14.20 6.64
N ARG A 202 -10.94 -13.80 6.75
CA ARG A 202 -9.79 -14.68 7.00
C ARG A 202 -9.05 -14.34 8.28
N LEU A 203 -9.02 -13.05 8.64
CA LEU A 203 -8.44 -12.55 9.87
C LEU A 203 -9.51 -12.41 10.93
N SER A 204 -9.10 -12.52 12.19
CA SER A 204 -9.95 -12.14 13.30
C SER A 204 -10.18 -10.63 13.26
N THR A 205 -11.44 -10.19 13.27
CA THR A 205 -11.81 -8.77 13.26
C THR A 205 -12.81 -8.45 14.37
N GLU A 206 -12.69 -7.28 14.98
CA GLU A 206 -13.60 -6.77 16.01
C GLU A 206 -14.04 -5.33 15.72
N GLY A 207 -15.26 -4.98 16.13
CA GLY A 207 -15.85 -3.66 15.92
C GLY A 207 -16.65 -3.55 14.62
N GLN A 208 -17.37 -2.44 14.48
CA GLN A 208 -18.24 -2.16 13.34
C GLN A 208 -17.54 -1.23 12.34
N PRO A 209 -17.54 -1.54 11.02
CA PRO A 209 -17.24 -0.56 9.97
C PRO A 209 -18.15 0.66 10.02
#